data_AF-B9EA51-F1
#
_entry.id   AF-B9EA51-F1
#
_cell.length_a   1.000
_cell.length_b   1.000
_cell.length_c   1.000
_cell.angle_alpha   90.00
_cell.angle_beta   90.00
_cell.angle_gamma   90.00
#
_symmetry.space_group_name_H-M   'P 1'
#
loop_
_entity.id
_entity.type
_entity.pdbx_description
1 polymer ?
#
loop_
_entity_poly.entity_id
_entity_poly.type
_entity_poly.pdbx_seq_one_letter_code
_entity_poly.pdbx_strand_id
1 'polypeptide(L)'
;MRLMIESFSFERMSKKDVSKVVLELHKKLEMMKVAVKFDDAAEFALQDILFHQTMIESIHHKQLEKLWISIKPTMLILNLISMEERMKFNKDDFERIFKNHHEYILTVEQRDRKGYKEVLHMNFDDVHEEIDDLFYSQTKEEI
;
A
#
# COMPACT_ATOMS: atom_id res chain seq x y z
N MET A 1 7.53 10.31 0.26
CA MET A 1 6.95 10.65 1.59
C MET A 1 6.35 9.42 2.28
N ARG A 2 5.45 8.67 1.64
CA ARG A 2 4.93 7.38 2.15
C ARG A 2 6.02 6.43 2.67
N LEU A 3 7.05 6.14 1.84
CA LEU A 3 8.20 5.31 2.22
C LEU A 3 8.86 5.72 3.56
N MET A 4 9.03 7.02 3.78
CA MET A 4 9.63 7.56 5.01
C MET A 4 8.74 7.29 6.23
N ILE A 5 7.43 7.55 6.10
CA ILE A 5 6.46 7.38 7.18
C ILE A 5 6.35 5.90 7.57
N GLU A 6 6.24 5.01 6.58
CA GLU A 6 6.13 3.57 6.81
C GLU A 6 7.41 2.96 7.37
N SER A 7 8.58 3.38 6.87
CA SER A 7 9.87 2.95 7.42
C SER A 7 10.01 3.35 8.89
N PHE A 8 9.67 4.60 9.22
CA PHE A 8 9.72 5.06 10.61
C PHE A 8 8.73 4.29 11.50
N SER A 9 7.53 3.99 10.98
CA SER A 9 6.49 3.26 11.72
C SER A 9 6.95 1.85 12.06
N PHE A 10 7.52 1.13 11.10
CA PHE A 10 8.10 -0.20 11.33
C PHE A 10 9.19 -0.20 12.41
N GLU A 11 10.11 0.77 12.35
CA GLU A 11 11.23 0.88 13.29
C GLU A 11 10.76 1.17 14.73
N ARG A 12 9.66 1.92 14.88
CA ARG A 12 9.12 2.34 16.18
C ARG A 12 8.08 1.40 16.77
N MET A 13 7.58 0.45 15.99
CA MET A 13 6.59 -0.52 16.45
C MET A 13 7.11 -1.36 17.63
N SER A 14 6.28 -1.47 18.66
CA SER A 14 6.59 -2.28 19.85
C SER A 14 6.35 -3.77 19.56
N LYS A 15 7.14 -4.64 20.20
CA LYS A 15 6.98 -6.10 20.08
C LYS A 15 5.59 -6.59 20.51
N LYS A 16 4.93 -5.90 21.44
CA LYS A 16 3.61 -6.28 21.96
C LYS A 16 2.50 -6.05 20.93
N ASP A 17 2.73 -5.15 19.97
CA ASP A 17 1.71 -4.71 19.02
C ASP A 17 1.76 -5.49 17.70
N VAL A 18 2.90 -6.15 17.41
CA VAL A 18 3.15 -6.86 16.14
C VAL A 18 2.02 -7.84 15.82
N SER A 19 1.63 -8.73 16.74
CA SER A 19 0.59 -9.73 16.46
C SER A 19 -0.76 -9.11 16.13
N LYS A 20 -1.11 -7.98 16.76
CA LYS A 20 -2.36 -7.26 16.47
C LYS A 20 -2.28 -6.59 15.09
N VAL A 21 -1.15 -5.94 14.78
CA VAL A 21 -0.91 -5.31 13.49
C VAL A 21 -0.95 -6.33 12.36
N VAL A 22 -0.23 -7.44 12.49
CA VAL A 22 -0.22 -8.55 11.52
C VAL A 22 -1.63 -9.07 11.23
N LEU A 23 -2.44 -9.27 12.27
CA LEU A 23 -3.83 -9.70 12.11
C LEU A 23 -4.66 -8.68 11.30
N GLU A 24 -4.53 -7.39 11.61
CA GLU A 24 -5.25 -6.35 10.86
C GLU A 24 -4.77 -6.24 9.41
N LEU A 25 -3.45 -6.31 9.15
CA LEU A 25 -2.91 -6.33 7.80
C LEU A 25 -3.44 -7.51 6.97
N HIS A 26 -3.50 -8.72 7.56
CA HIS A 26 -4.11 -9.88 6.91
C HIS A 26 -5.58 -9.64 6.58
N LYS A 27 -6.37 -9.08 7.50
CA LYS A 27 -7.78 -8.75 7.22
C LYS A 27 -7.90 -7.78 6.04
N LYS A 28 -7.06 -6.76 5.97
CA LYS A 28 -7.05 -5.79 4.86
C LYS A 28 -6.68 -6.46 3.54
N LEU A 29 -5.66 -7.33 3.53
CA LEU A 29 -5.30 -8.12 2.36
C LEU A 29 -6.45 -9.02 1.87
N GLU A 30 -7.16 -9.68 2.78
CA GLU A 30 -8.32 -10.48 2.38
C GLU A 30 -9.46 -9.62 1.80
N MET A 31 -9.69 -8.42 2.35
CA MET A 31 -10.68 -7.49 1.79
C MET A 31 -10.27 -6.97 0.40
N MET A 32 -8.99 -6.73 0.14
CA MET A 32 -8.50 -6.40 -1.21
C MET A 32 -8.81 -7.51 -2.21
N LYS A 33 -8.57 -8.78 -1.83
CA LYS A 33 -8.89 -9.94 -2.68
C LYS A 33 -10.38 -10.03 -3.00
N VAL A 34 -11.23 -9.76 -2.01
CA VAL A 34 -12.68 -9.67 -2.20
C VAL A 34 -13.03 -8.55 -3.18
N ALA A 35 -12.42 -7.38 -3.05
CA ALA A 35 -12.66 -6.25 -3.95
C ALA A 35 -12.32 -6.59 -5.41
N VAL A 36 -11.17 -7.21 -5.67
CA VAL A 36 -10.77 -7.66 -7.02
C VAL A 36 -11.73 -8.71 -7.59
N LYS A 37 -12.22 -9.63 -6.74
CA LYS A 37 -13.20 -10.65 -7.15
C LYS A 37 -14.50 -10.02 -7.67
N PHE A 38 -14.88 -8.86 -7.19
CA PHE A 38 -16.10 -8.15 -7.56
C PHE A 38 -15.87 -6.91 -8.44
N ASP A 39 -14.66 -6.73 -8.99
CA ASP A 39 -14.29 -5.59 -9.83
C ASP A 39 -14.53 -4.22 -9.14
N ASP A 40 -14.31 -4.17 -7.82
CA ASP A 40 -14.51 -2.98 -7.00
C ASP A 40 -13.18 -2.25 -6.74
N ALA A 41 -12.75 -1.44 -7.71
CA ALA A 41 -11.50 -0.68 -7.61
C ALA A 41 -11.50 0.33 -6.45
N ALA A 42 -12.66 0.92 -6.13
CA ALA A 42 -12.83 1.85 -5.02
C ALA A 42 -12.60 1.18 -3.67
N GLU A 43 -13.19 0.00 -3.46
CA GLU A 43 -12.99 -0.76 -2.23
C GLU A 43 -11.55 -1.26 -2.13
N PHE A 44 -10.93 -1.72 -3.24
CA PHE A 44 -9.52 -2.10 -3.22
C PHE A 44 -8.63 -0.92 -2.78
N ALA A 45 -8.78 0.24 -3.42
CA ALA A 45 -7.96 1.41 -3.13
C ALA A 45 -8.12 1.88 -1.68
N LEU A 46 -9.33 1.79 -1.13
CA LEU A 46 -9.58 2.08 0.27
C LEU A 46 -8.88 1.08 1.20
N GLN A 47 -9.01 -0.23 0.95
CA GLN A 47 -8.39 -1.26 1.79
C GLN A 47 -6.86 -1.20 1.73
N ASP A 48 -6.28 -0.85 0.60
CA ASP A 48 -4.84 -0.59 0.44
C ASP A 48 -4.36 0.59 1.28
N ILE A 49 -5.06 1.72 1.21
CA ILE A 49 -4.73 2.86 2.08
C ILE A 49 -4.88 2.49 3.56
N LEU A 50 -5.89 1.70 3.93
CA LEU A 50 -6.10 1.25 5.31
C LEU A 50 -5.04 0.22 5.76
N PHE A 51 -4.51 -0.59 4.85
CA PHE A 51 -3.40 -1.50 5.10
C PHE A 51 -2.18 -0.70 5.58
N HIS A 52 -1.74 0.29 4.81
CA HIS A 52 -0.60 1.13 5.19
C HIS A 52 -0.88 2.00 6.42
N GLN A 53 -2.10 2.51 6.56
CA GLN A 53 -2.51 3.27 7.75
C GLN A 53 -2.42 2.45 9.04
N THR A 54 -2.71 1.15 8.98
CA THR A 54 -2.61 0.25 10.15
C THR A 54 -1.20 0.25 10.74
N MET A 55 -0.17 0.28 9.89
CA MET A 55 1.23 0.37 10.33
C MET A 55 1.53 1.73 10.99
N ILE A 56 1.03 2.81 10.41
CA ILE A 56 1.28 4.18 10.88
C ILE A 56 0.62 4.44 12.24
N GLU A 57 -0.62 3.98 12.41
CA GLU A 57 -1.36 4.16 13.66
C GLU A 57 -0.84 3.27 14.79
N SER A 58 -0.14 2.17 14.46
CA SER A 58 0.39 1.23 15.47
C SER A 58 1.40 1.86 16.44
N ILE A 59 2.05 2.95 16.04
CA ILE A 59 3.06 3.66 16.86
C ILE A 59 2.49 4.84 17.63
N HIS A 60 1.21 5.17 17.46
CA HIS A 60 0.50 6.25 18.17
C HIS A 60 1.24 7.60 18.14
N HIS A 61 1.83 7.95 16.99
CA HIS A 61 2.68 9.13 16.84
C HIS A 61 1.94 10.29 16.16
N LYS A 62 1.40 11.21 16.97
CA LYS A 62 0.55 12.34 16.55
C LYS A 62 1.05 13.14 15.34
N GLN A 63 2.35 13.46 15.26
CA GLN A 63 2.88 14.23 14.13
C GLN A 63 2.91 13.41 12.82
N LEU A 64 3.19 12.11 12.90
CA LEU A 64 3.16 11.24 11.73
C LEU A 64 1.73 11.00 11.26
N GLU A 65 0.78 10.84 12.18
CA GLU A 65 -0.65 10.77 11.86
C GLU A 65 -1.11 12.02 11.10
N LYS A 66 -0.74 13.23 11.55
CA LYS A 66 -1.06 14.47 10.83
C LYS A 66 -0.46 14.51 9.43
N LEU A 67 0.80 14.08 9.29
CA LEU A 67 1.45 14.02 7.98
C LEU A 67 0.74 13.01 7.06
N TRP A 68 0.42 11.83 7.57
CA TRP A 68 -0.36 10.82 6.84
C TRP A 68 -1.71 11.37 6.38
N ILE A 69 -2.47 12.00 7.28
CA ILE A 69 -3.78 12.59 6.96
C ILE A 69 -3.67 13.63 5.84
N SER A 70 -2.60 14.43 5.81
CA SER A 70 -2.42 15.43 4.74
C SER A 70 -2.18 14.82 3.35
N ILE A 71 -1.63 13.60 3.27
CA ILE A 71 -1.26 12.97 1.98
C ILE A 71 -2.25 11.89 1.55
N LYS A 72 -3.01 11.35 2.51
CA LYS A 72 -3.96 10.26 2.30
C LYS A 72 -4.95 10.51 1.16
N PRO A 73 -5.58 11.69 1.01
CA PRO A 73 -6.52 11.93 -0.09
C PRO A 73 -5.86 11.81 -1.47
N THR A 74 -4.65 12.36 -1.62
CA THR A 74 -3.89 12.26 -2.86
C THR A 74 -3.49 10.83 -3.17
N MET A 75 -2.98 10.09 -2.18
CA MET A 75 -2.63 8.68 -2.35
C MET A 75 -3.85 7.83 -2.73
N LEU A 76 -5.00 8.08 -2.11
CA LEU A 76 -6.24 7.35 -2.41
C LEU A 76 -6.69 7.56 -3.86
N ILE A 77 -6.65 8.80 -4.37
CA ILE A 77 -7.06 9.10 -5.75
C ILE A 77 -6.09 8.48 -6.75
N LEU A 78 -4.78 8.62 -6.52
CA LEU A 78 -3.77 8.03 -7.39
C LEU A 78 -3.90 6.50 -7.46
N ASN A 79 -4.12 5.87 -6.30
CA ASN A 79 -4.32 4.43 -6.22
C ASN A 79 -5.62 4.02 -6.92
N LEU A 80 -6.72 4.74 -6.71
CA LEU A 80 -7.99 4.45 -7.38
C LEU A 80 -7.84 4.43 -8.90
N ILE A 81 -7.21 5.46 -9.47
CA ILE A 81 -7.02 5.55 -10.93
C ILE A 81 -6.18 4.37 -11.45
N SER A 82 -5.04 4.06 -10.81
CA SER A 82 -4.19 2.93 -11.18
C SER A 82 -4.94 1.59 -11.07
N MET A 83 -5.76 1.40 -10.02
CA MET A 83 -6.51 0.16 -9.83
C MET A 83 -7.68 0.02 -10.79
N GLU A 84 -8.35 1.10 -11.18
CA GLU A 84 -9.38 1.08 -12.23
C GLU A 84 -8.79 0.63 -13.57
N GLU A 85 -7.63 1.19 -13.95
CA GLU A 85 -6.94 0.78 -15.18
C GLU A 85 -6.48 -0.68 -15.11
N ARG A 86 -5.85 -1.08 -14.01
CA ARG A 86 -5.37 -2.45 -13.83
C ARG A 86 -6.51 -3.45 -13.86
N MET A 87 -7.61 -3.21 -13.16
CA MET A 87 -8.77 -4.12 -13.19
C MET A 87 -9.34 -4.28 -14.59
N LYS A 88 -9.32 -3.21 -15.40
CA LYS A 88 -9.86 -3.22 -16.74
C LYS A 88 -8.93 -3.87 -17.77
N PHE A 89 -7.62 -3.68 -17.63
CA PHE A 89 -6.66 -4.02 -18.69
C PHE A 89 -5.60 -5.06 -18.30
N ASN A 90 -5.37 -5.29 -17.00
CA ASN A 90 -4.32 -6.17 -16.51
C ASN A 90 -4.70 -6.83 -15.16
N LYS A 91 -5.89 -7.43 -15.09
CA LYS A 91 -6.44 -7.98 -13.84
C LYS A 91 -5.59 -9.11 -13.25
N ASP A 92 -4.87 -9.86 -14.08
CA ASP A 92 -3.99 -10.94 -13.61
C ASP A 92 -2.82 -10.44 -12.75
N ASP A 93 -2.43 -9.16 -12.90
CA ASP A 93 -1.35 -8.58 -12.10
C ASP A 93 -1.70 -8.39 -10.62
N PHE A 94 -2.98 -8.47 -10.23
CA PHE A 94 -3.36 -8.45 -8.83
C PHE A 94 -2.78 -9.62 -8.03
N GLU A 95 -2.46 -10.76 -8.65
CA GLU A 95 -1.76 -11.86 -7.97
C GLU A 95 -0.37 -11.44 -7.49
N ARG A 96 0.34 -10.63 -8.30
CA ARG A 96 1.63 -10.04 -7.91
C ARG A 96 1.45 -9.06 -6.76
N ILE A 97 0.43 -8.21 -6.80
CA ILE A 97 0.12 -7.25 -5.73
C ILE A 97 -0.21 -7.97 -4.42
N PHE A 98 -1.05 -9.00 -4.44
CA PHE A 98 -1.38 -9.77 -3.25
C PHE A 98 -0.15 -10.43 -2.64
N LYS A 99 0.74 -10.97 -3.48
CA LYS A 99 2.01 -11.53 -3.05
C LYS A 99 2.88 -10.46 -2.37
N ASN A 100 3.02 -9.28 -2.97
CA ASN A 100 3.84 -8.21 -2.40
C ASN A 100 3.33 -7.73 -1.03
N HIS A 101 2.00 -7.67 -0.85
CA HIS A 101 1.38 -7.40 0.45
C HIS A 101 1.59 -8.53 1.45
N HIS A 102 1.54 -9.79 1.01
CA HIS A 102 1.80 -10.93 1.88
C HIS A 102 3.25 -10.93 2.40
N GLU A 103 4.23 -10.71 1.51
CA GLU A 103 5.65 -10.58 1.89
C GLU A 103 5.87 -9.40 2.84
N TYR A 104 5.15 -8.28 2.63
CA TYR A 104 5.13 -7.17 3.58
C TYR A 104 4.71 -7.63 4.97
N ILE A 105 3.60 -8.37 5.09
CA ILE A 105 3.14 -8.89 6.39
C ILE A 105 4.17 -9.81 7.04
N LEU A 106 4.80 -10.70 6.26
CA LEU A 106 5.81 -11.62 6.78
C LEU A 106 7.02 -10.88 7.35
N THR A 107 7.51 -9.85 6.66
CA THR A 107 8.63 -9.03 7.18
C THR A 107 8.27 -8.26 8.44
N VAL A 108 7.01 -7.81 8.56
CA VAL A 108 6.45 -7.21 9.79
C VAL A 108 6.41 -8.22 10.94
N GLU A 109 5.88 -9.41 10.69
CA GLU A 109 5.76 -10.47 11.68
C GLU A 109 7.12 -10.93 12.21
N GLN A 110 8.07 -11.16 11.31
CA GLN A 110 9.42 -11.61 11.62
C GLN A 110 10.31 -10.49 12.19
N ARG A 111 9.84 -9.23 12.08
CA ARG A 111 10.66 -8.02 12.31
C ARG A 111 11.95 -8.02 11.50
N ASP A 112 11.89 -8.55 10.28
CA ASP A 112 13.02 -8.52 9.37
C ASP A 112 13.14 -7.13 8.76
N ARG A 113 14.03 -6.32 9.34
CA ARG A 113 14.31 -4.97 8.87
C ARG A 113 14.83 -4.93 7.43
N LYS A 114 15.65 -5.91 7.04
CA LYS A 114 16.26 -5.90 5.71
C LYS A 114 15.19 -6.26 4.67
N GLY A 115 14.47 -7.35 4.89
CA GLY A 115 13.34 -7.75 4.05
C GLY A 115 12.26 -6.67 3.99
N TYR A 116 11.93 -6.03 5.11
CA TYR A 116 10.93 -4.95 5.14
C TYR A 116 11.30 -3.79 4.21
N LYS A 117 12.58 -3.41 4.16
CA LYS A 117 13.03 -2.37 3.24
C LYS A 117 12.85 -2.80 1.77
N GLU A 118 13.16 -4.05 1.46
CA GLU A 118 13.03 -4.60 0.10
C GLU A 118 11.56 -4.64 -0.35
N VAL A 119 10.65 -5.18 0.47
CA VAL A 119 9.21 -5.24 0.15
C VAL A 119 8.55 -3.87 0.10
N LEU A 120 9.02 -2.89 0.89
CA LEU A 120 8.51 -1.53 0.84
C LEU A 120 8.85 -0.85 -0.48
N HIS A 121 10.07 -1.08 -1.01
CA HIS A 121 10.45 -0.57 -2.34
C HIS A 121 9.68 -1.28 -3.45
N MET A 122 9.56 -2.62 -3.40
CA MET A 122 8.77 -3.37 -4.38
C MET A 122 7.34 -2.79 -4.50
N ASN A 123 6.61 -2.67 -3.38
CA ASN A 123 5.24 -2.11 -3.40
C ASN A 123 5.16 -0.63 -3.82
N PHE A 124 6.24 0.15 -3.72
CA PHE A 124 6.23 1.56 -4.10
C PHE A 124 6.56 1.75 -5.58
N ASP A 125 7.61 1.09 -6.06
CA ASP A 125 8.09 1.20 -7.43
C ASP A 125 7.03 0.66 -8.41
N ASP A 126 6.30 -0.39 -8.02
CA ASP A 126 5.17 -0.95 -8.78
C ASP A 126 4.05 0.06 -9.09
N VAL A 127 3.74 0.93 -8.13
CA VAL A 127 2.72 1.97 -8.26
C VAL A 127 3.29 3.16 -9.03
N HIS A 128 4.58 3.41 -8.90
CA HIS A 128 5.24 4.54 -9.57
C HIS A 128 5.34 4.33 -11.08
N GLU A 129 5.67 3.13 -11.55
CA GLU A 129 5.74 2.84 -12.99
C GLU A 129 4.40 3.08 -13.70
N GLU A 130 3.28 2.66 -13.09
CA GLU A 130 1.96 2.90 -13.69
C GLU A 130 1.52 4.35 -13.63
N ILE A 131 1.79 5.01 -12.50
CA ILE A 131 1.47 6.43 -12.35
C ILE A 131 2.30 7.27 -13.34
N ASP A 132 3.58 6.93 -13.52
CA ASP A 132 4.44 7.61 -14.49
C ASP A 132 3.92 7.37 -15.91
N ASP A 133 3.55 6.14 -16.28
CA ASP A 133 2.92 5.89 -17.58
C ASP A 133 1.62 6.69 -17.76
N LEU A 134 0.82 6.84 -16.71
CA LEU A 134 -0.40 7.67 -16.72
C LEU A 134 -0.10 9.16 -16.91
N PHE A 135 0.90 9.70 -16.24
CA PHE A 135 1.29 11.12 -16.36
C PHE A 135 2.06 11.43 -17.65
N TYR A 136 2.89 10.50 -18.14
CA TYR A 136 3.67 10.69 -19.37
C TYR A 136 2.89 10.33 -20.64
N SER A 137 1.82 9.53 -20.56
CA SER A 137 0.91 9.33 -21.69
C SER A 137 0.21 10.63 -22.10
N GLN A 138 -0.12 11.51 -21.13
CA GLN A 138 -0.74 12.82 -21.38
C GLN A 138 0.23 13.84 -22.01
N THR A 139 1.54 13.62 -21.94
CA THR A 139 2.56 14.50 -22.58
C THR A 139 3.06 13.97 -23.91
N LYS A 140 2.70 12.74 -24.31
CA LYS A 140 3.03 12.16 -25.62
C LYS A 140 2.08 12.60 -26.74
N GLU A 141 0.97 13.27 -26.45
CA GLU A 141 0.05 13.78 -27.48
C GLU A 141 0.49 15.12 -28.11
N GLU A 142 1.63 15.71 -27.72
CA GLU A 142 2.10 17.01 -28.26
C GLU A 142 3.52 17.01 -28.89
N ILE A 143 4.00 15.88 -29.45
CA ILE A 143 5.21 15.88 -30.30
C ILE A 143 4.95 15.21 -31.65
#